data_AF-A0AAX6FNW0-F1
#
_entry.id   AF-A0AAX6FNW0-F1
#
_cell.length_a   1.000
_cell.length_b   1.000
_cell.length_c   1.000
_cell.angle_alpha   90.00
_cell.angle_beta   90.00
_cell.angle_gamma   90.00
#
_symmetry.space_group_name_H-M   'P 1'
#
loop_
_entity.id
_entity.type
_entity.pdbx_description
1 polymer ?
#
loop_
_entity_poly.entity_id
_entity_poly.type
_entity_poly.pdbx_seq_one_letter_code
_entity_poly.pdbx_strand_id
1 'polypeptide(L)'
;MALCEICGSFLIANDAAERTQSHVTGKQHIGYGMVRDFISEFKAAKEKAREEERLAKEKEAEEGESRGRRKMRIELEKMIGTGAGSVQRTRIRKGEVP
;
A
#
# COMPACT_ATOMS: atom_id res chain seq x y z
N MET A 1 1.56 -12.65 -44.91
CA MET A 1 0.24 -12.63 -44.25
C MET A 1 0.44 -12.22 -42.80
N ALA A 2 -0.34 -11.29 -42.27
CA ALA A 2 -0.24 -10.79 -40.90
C ALA A 2 -1.59 -10.89 -40.20
N LEU A 3 -1.62 -10.79 -38.87
CA LEU A 3 -2.85 -10.81 -38.08
C LEU A 3 -3.02 -9.44 -37.41
N CYS A 4 -4.24 -8.90 -37.40
CA CYS A 4 -4.52 -7.68 -36.67
C CYS A 4 -4.47 -7.94 -35.17
N GLU A 5 -3.63 -7.23 -34.44
CA GLU A 5 -3.52 -7.41 -32.99
C GLU A 5 -4.81 -7.05 -32.24
N ILE A 6 -5.61 -6.14 -32.78
CA ILE A 6 -6.80 -5.61 -32.09
C ILE A 6 -7.95 -6.59 -32.16
N CYS A 7 -8.37 -7.00 -33.37
CA CYS A 7 -9.55 -7.86 -33.57
C CYS A 7 -9.22 -9.25 -34.13
N GLY A 8 -7.95 -9.58 -34.33
CA GLY A 8 -7.53 -10.94 -34.68
C GLY A 8 -7.82 -11.39 -36.10
N SER A 9 -8.28 -10.50 -36.99
CA SER A 9 -8.54 -10.88 -38.38
C SER A 9 -7.24 -10.98 -39.18
N PHE A 10 -7.21 -11.89 -40.16
CA PHE A 10 -6.10 -12.01 -41.09
C PHE A 10 -6.05 -10.81 -42.04
N LEU A 11 -4.87 -10.21 -42.17
CA LEU A 11 -4.53 -9.16 -43.11
C LEU A 11 -3.52 -9.70 -44.14
N ILE A 12 -3.75 -9.39 -45.41
CA ILE A 12 -2.80 -9.73 -46.48
C ILE A 12 -1.63 -8.76 -46.37
N ALA A 13 -0.40 -9.29 -46.40
CA ALA A 13 0.78 -8.43 -46.39
C ALA A 13 0.88 -7.73 -47.76
N ASN A 14 1.09 -6.41 -47.76
CA ASN A 14 1.06 -5.54 -48.96
C ASN A 14 -0.33 -5.30 -49.56
N ASP A 15 -1.37 -5.25 -48.73
CA ASP A 15 -2.72 -4.89 -49.16
C ASP A 15 -2.83 -3.40 -49.51
N ALA A 16 -3.82 -3.06 -50.34
CA ALA A 16 -4.10 -1.67 -50.72
C ALA A 16 -4.52 -0.86 -49.49
N ALA A 17 -4.00 0.37 -49.37
CA ALA A 17 -4.24 1.24 -48.22
C ALA A 17 -5.74 1.43 -47.91
N GLU A 18 -6.57 1.55 -48.96
CA GLU A 18 -8.02 1.70 -48.85
C GLU A 18 -8.70 0.49 -48.15
N ARG A 19 -8.20 -0.73 -48.37
CA ARG A 19 -8.73 -1.93 -47.73
C ARG A 19 -8.29 -2.04 -46.27
N THR A 20 -7.05 -1.65 -45.96
CA THR A 20 -6.62 -1.54 -44.56
C THR A 20 -7.39 -0.46 -43.79
N GLN A 21 -7.82 0.61 -44.46
CA GLN A 21 -8.65 1.66 -43.85
C GLN A 21 -10.06 1.18 -43.51
N SER A 22 -10.70 0.43 -44.40
CA SER A 22 -12.03 -0.15 -44.11
C SER A 22 -11.98 -1.17 -42.97
N HIS A 23 -10.85 -1.87 -42.81
CA HIS A 23 -10.61 -2.74 -41.67
C HIS A 23 -10.57 -1.99 -40.32
N VAL A 24 -9.74 -0.94 -40.21
CA VAL A 24 -9.56 -0.20 -38.94
C VAL A 24 -10.78 0.63 -38.55
N THR A 25 -11.56 1.10 -39.52
CA THR A 25 -12.84 1.78 -39.30
C THR A 25 -14.01 0.79 -39.12
N GLY A 26 -13.74 -0.51 -39.24
CA GLY A 26 -14.72 -1.57 -39.07
C GLY A 26 -15.20 -1.69 -37.62
N LYS A 27 -16.49 -1.99 -37.46
CA LYS A 27 -17.13 -2.15 -36.13
C LYS A 27 -16.44 -3.19 -35.24
N GLN A 28 -15.94 -4.28 -35.84
CA GLN A 28 -15.21 -5.30 -35.10
C GLN A 28 -13.88 -4.76 -34.55
N HIS A 29 -13.12 -4.05 -35.37
CA HIS A 29 -11.84 -3.47 -34.95
C HIS A 29 -12.05 -2.45 -33.82
N ILE A 30 -12.99 -1.52 -34.00
CA ILE A 30 -13.34 -0.51 -32.99
C ILE A 30 -13.85 -1.16 -31.70
N GLY A 31 -14.78 -2.12 -31.82
CA GLY A 31 -15.36 -2.80 -30.67
C GLY A 31 -14.33 -3.56 -29.83
N TYR A 32 -13.43 -4.31 -30.46
CA TYR A 32 -12.35 -4.97 -29.75
C TYR A 32 -11.35 -3.97 -29.14
N GLY A 33 -11.09 -2.83 -29.80
CA GLY A 33 -10.32 -1.73 -29.24
C GLY A 33 -10.89 -1.26 -27.90
N MET A 34 -12.18 -0.91 -27.87
CA MET A 34 -12.85 -0.45 -26.65
C MET A 34 -12.82 -1.48 -25.51
N VAL A 35 -13.01 -2.77 -25.84
CA VAL A 35 -12.93 -3.85 -24.84
C VAL A 35 -11.52 -3.97 -24.27
N ARG A 36 -10.48 -3.83 -25.09
CA ARG A 36 -9.08 -3.87 -24.63
C ARG A 36 -8.76 -2.70 -23.71
N ASP A 37 -9.22 -1.49 -24.07
CA ASP A 37 -9.02 -0.30 -23.26
C ASP A 37 -9.68 -0.46 -21.89
N PHE A 38 -10.95 -0.90 -21.87
CA PHE A 38 -11.66 -1.18 -20.62
C PHE A 38 -10.95 -2.22 -19.75
N ILE A 39 -10.47 -3.32 -20.33
CA ILE A 39 -9.74 -4.36 -19.59
C ILE A 39 -8.42 -3.80 -19.02
N SER A 40 -7.73 -2.95 -19.78
CA SER A 40 -6.48 -2.31 -19.34
C SER A 40 -6.73 -1.40 -18.14
N GLU A 41 -7.71 -0.51 -18.25
CA GLU A 41 -8.10 0.41 -17.18
C GLU A 41 -8.58 -0.34 -15.94
N PHE A 42 -9.41 -1.37 -16.13
CA PHE A 42 -9.93 -2.19 -15.04
C PHE A 42 -8.81 -2.91 -14.28
N LYS A 43 -7.83 -3.49 -15.00
CA LYS A 43 -6.67 -4.12 -14.37
C LYS A 43 -5.82 -3.11 -13.62
N ALA A 44 -5.58 -1.94 -14.21
CA ALA A 44 -4.81 -0.87 -13.56
C ALA A 44 -5.49 -0.36 -12.28
N ALA A 45 -6.82 -0.17 -12.31
CA ALA A 45 -7.59 0.23 -11.14
C ALA A 45 -7.54 -0.84 -10.03
N LYS A 46 -7.66 -2.11 -10.40
CA LYS A 46 -7.58 -3.23 -9.46
C LYS A 46 -6.21 -3.35 -8.81
N GLU A 47 -5.12 -3.18 -9.57
CA GLU A 47 -3.77 -3.20 -9.01
C GLU A 47 -3.52 -1.99 -8.11
N LYS A 48 -4.01 -0.79 -8.47
CA LYS A 48 -3.95 0.38 -7.58
C LYS A 48 -4.66 0.14 -6.25
N ALA A 49 -5.88 -0.41 -6.28
CA ALA A 49 -6.62 -0.71 -5.06
C ALA A 49 -5.87 -1.73 -4.16
N ARG A 50 -5.24 -2.73 -4.77
CA ARG A 50 -4.42 -3.71 -4.04
C ARG A 50 -3.16 -3.07 -3.43
N GLU A 51 -2.51 -2.17 -4.17
CA GLU A 51 -1.33 -1.44 -3.68
C GLU A 51 -1.68 -0.51 -2.52
N GLU A 52 -2.80 0.22 -2.63
CA GLU A 52 -3.31 1.09 -1.58
C GLU A 52 -3.66 0.31 -0.30
N GLU A 53 -4.29 -0.87 -0.42
CA GLU A 53 -4.55 -1.75 0.73
C GLU A 53 -3.24 -2.20 1.41
N ARG A 54 -2.22 -2.55 0.62
CA ARG A 54 -0.92 -2.96 1.15
C ARG A 54 -0.24 -1.80 1.90
N LEU A 55 -0.23 -0.61 1.30
CA LEU A 55 0.31 0.60 1.91
C LEU A 55 -0.44 0.98 3.18
N ALA A 56 -1.77 0.84 3.22
CA ALA A 56 -2.57 1.12 4.40
C ALA A 56 -2.20 0.17 5.55
N LYS A 57 -2.10 -1.13 5.28
CA LYS A 57 -1.69 -2.14 6.28
C LYS A 57 -0.28 -1.90 6.81
N GLU A 58 0.65 -1.50 5.96
CA GLU A 58 2.02 -1.20 6.36
C GLU A 58 2.08 0.02 7.28
N LYS A 59 1.35 1.10 6.94
CA LYS A 59 1.22 2.28 7.80
C LYS A 59 0.58 1.97 9.14
N GLU A 60 -0.48 1.15 9.16
CA GLU A 60 -1.11 0.73 10.41
C GLU A 60 -0.15 -0.09 11.29
N ALA A 61 0.66 -0.97 10.70
CA ALA A 61 1.67 -1.74 11.41
C ALA A 61 2.77 -0.82 12.01
N GLU A 62 3.29 0.12 11.22
CA GLU A 62 4.32 1.07 11.66
C GLU A 62 3.80 2.00 12.77
N GLU A 63 2.56 2.48 12.65
CA GLU A 63 1.89 3.25 13.69
C GLU A 63 1.70 2.43 14.98
N GLY A 64 1.30 1.16 14.84
CA GLY A 64 1.14 0.22 15.95
C GLY A 64 2.45 0.01 16.70
N GLU A 65 3.54 -0.22 15.98
CA GLU A 65 4.88 -0.39 16.55
C GLU A 65 5.35 0.90 17.25
N SER A 66 5.13 2.05 16.61
CA SER A 66 5.46 3.36 17.18
C SER A 66 4.68 3.67 18.45
N ARG A 67 3.38 3.34 18.49
CA ARG A 67 2.56 3.45 19.71
C ARG A 67 3.04 2.49 20.80
N GLY A 68 3.43 1.26 20.43
CA GLY A 68 4.01 0.27 21.34
C GLY A 68 5.30 0.78 22.00
N ARG A 69 6.24 1.30 21.20
CA ARG A 69 7.48 1.91 21.68
C ARG A 69 7.22 3.08 22.64
N ARG A 70 6.29 3.97 22.30
CA ARG A 70 5.90 5.10 23.17
C ARG A 70 5.34 4.62 24.50
N LYS A 71 4.45 3.61 24.50
CA LYS A 71 3.89 3.03 25.72
C LYS A 71 4.97 2.44 26.61
N MET A 72 5.89 1.65 26.03
CA MET A 72 7.01 1.05 26.77
C MET A 72 7.90 2.12 27.40
N ARG A 73 8.17 3.23 26.69
CA ARG A 73 8.94 4.36 27.25
C ARG A 73 8.24 4.99 28.45
N ILE A 74 6.95 5.27 28.34
CA ILE A 74 6.15 5.85 29.43
C ILE A 74 6.09 4.90 30.63
N GLU A 75 5.95 3.60 30.39
CA GLU A 75 5.90 2.58 31.44
C GLU A 75 7.25 2.46 32.17
N LEU A 76 8.36 2.50 31.42
CA LEU A 76 9.71 2.54 31.98
C LEU A 76 9.91 3.81 32.83
N GLU A 77 9.52 4.99 32.35
CA GLU A 77 9.59 6.25 33.12
C GLU A 77 8.81 6.17 34.45
N LYS A 78 7.63 5.53 34.44
CA LYS A 78 6.84 5.31 35.67
C LYS A 78 7.55 4.39 36.66
N MET A 79 8.18 3.32 36.21
CA MET A 79 8.93 2.39 37.08
C MET A 79 10.16 3.06 37.72
N ILE A 80 10.83 3.95 37.00
CA ILE A 80 11.99 4.69 37.52
C ILE A 80 11.52 5.74 38.55
N GLY A 81 10.39 6.42 38.29
CA GLY A 81 9.84 7.46 39.17
C GLY A 81 9.27 6.95 40.51
N THR A 82 8.81 5.70 40.58
CA THR A 82 8.32 5.11 41.84
C THR A 82 9.44 4.70 42.82
N GLY A 83 10.70 4.66 42.37
CA GLY A 83 11.87 4.33 43.20
C GLY A 83 12.40 5.45 44.11
N ALA A 84 11.91 6.69 43.97
CA ALA A 84 12.46 7.86 44.67
C ALA A 84 11.73 8.26 45.97
N GLY A 85 10.81 7.43 46.48
CA GLY A 85 9.88 7.81 47.57
C GLY A 85 10.10 7.21 48.96
N SER A 86 11.06 6.32 49.21
CA SER A 86 11.09 5.53 50.47
C SER A 86 12.32 5.67 51.37
N VAL A 87 13.30 6.53 51.06
CA VAL A 87 14.49 6.70 51.91
C VAL A 87 14.50 8.07 52.56
N GLN A 88 13.76 8.24 53.66
CA GLN A 88 14.07 9.18 54.77
C GLN A 88 12.94 9.18 55.81
N ARG A 89 12.82 8.10 56.61
CA ARG A 89 12.25 8.21 57.96
C ARG A 89 12.55 7.02 58.88
N THR A 90 13.79 6.56 58.94
CA THR A 90 14.22 5.71 60.07
C THR A 90 15.62 6.12 60.53
N ARG A 91 15.75 6.21 61.87
CA ARG A 91 16.97 6.45 62.67
C ARG A 91 17.42 7.90 62.88
N ILE A 92 16.79 8.56 63.85
CA ILE A 92 17.54 9.14 64.97
C ILE A 92 16.82 8.76 66.27
N ARG A 93 17.23 7.63 66.84
CA ARG A 93 17.13 7.35 68.27
C ARG A 93 18.43 6.65 68.66
N LYS A 94 19.35 7.38 69.29
CA LYS A 94 20.05 7.04 70.56
C LYS A 94 21.41 7.76 70.69
N GLY A 95 21.65 8.27 71.91
CA GLY A 95 22.86 8.91 72.43
C GLY A 95 22.62 10.42 72.60
N GLU A 96 22.62 11.05 73.78
CA GLU A 96 23.33 10.76 75.04
C GLU A 96 22.56 11.30 76.27
N VAL A 97 22.74 10.61 77.39
CA VAL A 97 22.45 10.95 78.81
C VAL A 97 23.82 11.41 79.37
N PRO A 98 23.97 12.47 80.19
CA PRO A 98 23.32 12.66 81.50
C PRO A 98 22.60 14.00 81.74
#